data_AF-A0A376NUJ1-F1
#
_entry.id   AF-A0A376NUJ1-F1
#
_cell.length_a   1.000
_cell.length_b   1.000
_cell.length_c   1.000
_cell.angle_alpha   90.00
_cell.angle_beta   90.00
_cell.angle_gamma   90.00
#
_symmetry.space_group_name_H-M   'P 1'
#
loop_
_entity.id
_entity.type
_entity.pdbx_description
1 polymer ?
#
loop_
_entity_poly.entity_id
_entity_poly.type
_entity_poly.pdbx_seq_one_letter_code
_entity_poly.pdbx_strand_id
1 'polypeptide(L)'
;MKGRWVKYLLMGTVVAMLAACSSKPTDRGQQYKDGKFTQPFSLVNQPDAVGAPINAGDFAEQINHIRNSSPRLYGNQSNVYNAVQEWLRAGGDTRNMRQFGIDAWQMEGADNYGNVQFTGYYTPVIQARHTRQGEFQYPIYRMPPKRGRLPSRAEIYAGALSDKYILATATP
;
A
#
# COMPACT_ATOMS: atom_id res chain seq x y z
N MET A 1 -27.54 50.72 18.97
CA MET A 1 -27.73 49.52 18.10
C MET A 1 -26.50 49.16 17.25
N LYS A 2 -25.66 50.10 16.80
CA LYS A 2 -24.48 49.84 15.94
C LYS A 2 -23.37 48.96 16.58
N GLY A 3 -23.14 49.07 17.89
CA GLY A 3 -22.09 48.30 18.58
C GLY A 3 -22.35 46.80 18.76
N ARG A 4 -23.61 46.35 18.68
CA ARG A 4 -23.95 44.91 18.71
C ARG A 4 -23.62 44.22 17.39
N TRP A 5 -23.88 44.90 16.26
CA TRP A 5 -23.56 44.40 14.91
C TRP A 5 -22.06 44.19 14.69
N VAL A 6 -21.22 45.11 15.16
CA VAL A 6 -19.75 44.98 15.08
C VAL A 6 -19.25 43.77 15.89
N LYS A 7 -19.85 43.49 17.06
CA LYS A 7 -19.51 42.31 17.88
C LYS A 7 -19.91 41.00 17.19
N TYR A 8 -21.09 40.95 16.55
CA TYR A 8 -21.51 39.77 15.79
C TYR A 8 -20.65 39.53 14.55
N LEU A 9 -20.25 40.60 13.85
CA LEU A 9 -19.34 40.51 12.72
C LEU A 9 -17.97 39.98 13.14
N LEU A 10 -17.35 40.55 14.18
CA LEU A 10 -16.07 40.09 14.72
C LEU A 10 -16.11 38.63 15.20
N MET A 11 -17.19 38.24 15.88
CA MET A 11 -17.36 36.85 16.31
C MET A 11 -17.52 35.91 15.11
N GLY A 12 -18.26 36.33 14.08
CA GLY A 12 -18.42 35.58 12.83
C GLY A 12 -17.10 35.37 12.08
N THR A 13 -16.24 36.40 12.00
CA THR A 13 -14.92 36.27 11.37
C THR A 13 -14.00 35.33 12.14
N VAL A 14 -14.00 35.40 13.47
CA VAL A 14 -13.18 34.50 14.31
C VAL A 14 -13.64 33.04 14.15
N VAL A 15 -14.96 32.78 14.14
CA VAL A 15 -15.49 31.44 13.92
C VAL A 15 -15.16 30.92 12.52
N ALA A 16 -15.27 31.77 11.48
CA ALA A 16 -14.92 31.40 10.11
C ALA A 16 -13.41 31.10 9.95
N MET A 17 -12.53 31.88 10.59
CA MET A 17 -11.08 31.61 10.59
C MET A 17 -10.73 30.33 11.34
N LEU A 18 -11.39 30.04 12.47
CA LEU A 18 -11.17 28.81 13.22
C LEU A 18 -11.64 27.57 12.45
N ALA A 19 -12.75 27.67 11.71
CA ALA A 19 -13.23 26.60 10.84
C ALA A 19 -12.32 26.39 9.61
N ALA A 20 -11.70 27.45 9.08
CA ALA A 20 -10.78 27.37 7.94
C ALA A 20 -9.41 26.74 8.29
N CYS A 21 -8.99 26.79 9.56
CA CYS A 21 -7.67 26.30 9.99
C CYS A 21 -7.61 24.78 10.26
N SER A 22 -8.72 24.05 10.24
CA SER A 22 -8.73 22.59 10.45
C SER A 22 -9.24 21.86 9.21
N SER A 23 -8.42 21.83 8.16
CA SER A 23 -8.70 20.98 7.00
C SER A 23 -8.37 19.53 7.33
N LYS A 24 -9.39 18.67 7.30
CA LYS A 24 -9.32 17.22 7.52
C LYS A 24 -10.02 16.52 6.35
N PRO A 25 -9.36 16.44 5.17
CA PRO A 25 -9.97 15.90 3.96
C PRO A 25 -10.29 14.41 4.14
N THR A 26 -11.41 13.96 3.59
CA THR A 26 -11.87 12.55 3.67
C THR A 26 -12.12 11.94 2.29
N ASP A 27 -11.67 12.62 1.23
CA ASP A 27 -11.89 12.30 -0.18
C ASP A 27 -11.21 11.01 -0.66
N ARG A 28 -10.20 10.53 0.08
CA ARG A 28 -9.41 9.32 -0.22
C ARG A 28 -9.54 8.26 0.86
N GLY A 29 -10.59 8.33 1.67
CA GLY A 29 -10.84 7.39 2.77
C GLY A 29 -10.10 7.70 4.06
N GLN A 30 -9.55 8.90 4.22
CA GLN A 30 -8.96 9.34 5.49
C GLN A 30 -10.01 9.34 6.60
N GLN A 31 -9.60 9.00 7.81
CA GLN A 31 -10.41 8.99 9.02
C GLN A 31 -9.72 9.78 10.13
N TYR A 32 -10.52 10.30 11.06
CA TYR A 32 -10.05 11.17 12.15
C TYR A 32 -10.67 10.80 13.51
N LYS A 33 -11.09 9.54 13.65
CA LYS A 33 -11.77 8.99 14.85
C LYS A 33 -10.83 8.40 15.90
N ASP A 34 -9.58 8.13 15.54
CA ASP A 34 -8.60 7.46 16.41
C ASP A 34 -7.73 8.44 17.23
N GLY A 35 -7.98 9.75 17.08
CA GLY A 35 -7.15 10.79 17.68
C GLY A 35 -5.84 11.01 16.93
N LYS A 36 -4.97 11.83 17.51
CA LYS A 36 -3.67 12.15 16.92
C LYS A 36 -2.59 11.28 17.54
N PHE A 37 -1.80 10.64 16.69
CA PHE A 37 -0.65 9.84 17.07
C PHE A 37 0.59 10.74 17.24
N THR A 38 1.45 10.38 18.19
CA THR A 38 2.70 11.10 18.49
C THR A 38 3.94 10.22 18.35
N GLN A 39 3.75 8.99 17.87
CA GLN A 39 4.80 8.00 17.70
C GLN A 39 4.42 7.09 16.52
N PRO A 40 5.41 6.53 15.79
CA PRO A 40 5.14 5.73 14.59
C PRO A 40 4.23 4.52 14.82
N PHE A 41 4.34 3.89 16.00
CA PHE A 41 3.56 2.71 16.38
C PHE A 41 3.00 2.85 17.78
N SER A 42 1.67 2.72 17.93
CA SER A 42 0.98 2.77 19.21
C SER A 42 0.29 1.44 19.51
N LEU A 43 0.67 0.80 20.61
CA LEU A 43 -0.01 -0.40 21.11
C LEU A 43 -1.44 -0.05 21.51
N VAL A 44 -2.41 -0.75 20.94
CA VAL A 44 -3.84 -0.59 21.25
C VAL A 44 -4.40 -1.82 21.95
N ASN A 45 -5.39 -1.61 22.83
CA ASN A 45 -6.01 -2.74 23.53
C ASN A 45 -6.81 -3.63 22.58
N GLN A 46 -7.49 -2.99 21.63
CA GLN A 46 -8.29 -3.60 20.60
C GLN A 46 -8.20 -2.66 19.37
N PRO A 47 -7.96 -3.19 18.15
CA PRO A 47 -8.04 -2.38 16.95
C PRO A 47 -9.43 -1.77 16.75
N ASP A 48 -9.51 -0.54 16.25
CA ASP A 48 -10.77 0.05 15.77
C ASP A 48 -11.17 -0.51 14.39
N ALA A 49 -11.40 -1.82 14.35
CA ALA A 49 -11.87 -2.56 13.20
C ALA A 49 -12.92 -3.57 13.66
N VAL A 50 -14.02 -3.68 12.92
CA VAL A 50 -15.16 -4.53 13.28
C VAL A 50 -15.15 -5.81 12.45
N GLY A 51 -15.42 -6.94 13.11
CA GLY A 51 -15.59 -8.23 12.46
C GLY A 51 -14.28 -9.01 12.31
N ALA A 52 -14.20 -9.81 11.25
CA ALA A 52 -13.09 -10.70 10.97
C ALA A 52 -12.51 -10.46 9.55
N PRO A 53 -11.22 -10.76 9.33
CA PRO A 53 -10.62 -10.65 7.99
C PRO A 53 -11.32 -11.56 6.96
N ILE A 54 -11.54 -11.03 5.76
CA ILE A 54 -12.23 -11.76 4.67
C ILE A 54 -11.31 -12.68 3.85
N ASN A 55 -9.99 -12.52 3.98
CA ASN A 55 -8.97 -13.19 3.17
C ASN A 55 -8.15 -14.22 3.97
N ALA A 56 -8.78 -14.89 4.95
CA ALA A 56 -8.10 -15.87 5.79
C ALA A 56 -7.48 -17.04 4.99
N GLY A 57 -8.14 -17.46 3.90
CA GLY A 57 -7.63 -18.48 2.97
C GLY A 57 -6.36 -18.03 2.24
N ASP A 58 -6.41 -16.86 1.59
CA ASP A 58 -5.27 -16.29 0.89
C ASP A 58 -4.09 -16.01 1.83
N PHE A 59 -4.36 -15.57 3.06
CA PHE A 59 -3.34 -15.42 4.09
C PHE A 59 -2.66 -16.77 4.40
N ALA A 60 -3.43 -17.85 4.57
CA ALA A 60 -2.86 -19.17 4.81
C ALA A 60 -2.01 -19.66 3.63
N GLU A 61 -2.45 -19.41 2.40
CA GLU A 61 -1.66 -19.69 1.19
C GLU A 61 -0.36 -18.88 1.16
N GLN A 62 -0.42 -17.58 1.50
CA GLN A 62 0.75 -16.73 1.60
C GLN A 62 1.77 -17.23 2.64
N ILE A 63 1.29 -17.72 3.79
CA ILE A 63 2.16 -18.34 4.81
C ILE A 63 2.82 -19.63 4.28
N ASN A 64 2.09 -20.45 3.53
CA ASN A 64 2.66 -21.65 2.89
C ASN A 64 3.74 -21.30 1.86
N HIS A 65 3.55 -20.24 1.07
CA HIS A 65 4.58 -19.74 0.16
C HIS A 65 5.85 -19.31 0.91
N ILE A 66 5.70 -18.60 2.04
CA ILE A 66 6.85 -18.19 2.87
C ILE A 66 7.56 -19.41 3.45
N ARG A 67 6.81 -20.38 3.99
CA ARG A 67 7.36 -21.62 4.56
C ARG A 67 8.23 -22.37 3.56
N ASN A 68 7.75 -22.53 2.32
CA ASN A 68 8.42 -23.32 1.30
C ASN A 68 9.53 -22.56 0.58
N SER A 69 9.35 -21.25 0.34
CA SER A 69 10.28 -20.45 -0.46
C SER A 69 11.35 -19.74 0.38
N SER A 70 11.07 -19.48 1.66
CA SER A 70 12.00 -18.81 2.59
C SER A 70 11.91 -19.39 4.01
N PRO A 71 12.42 -20.62 4.24
CA PRO A 71 12.34 -21.28 5.54
C PRO A 71 12.96 -20.48 6.69
N ARG A 72 14.02 -19.70 6.41
CA ARG A 72 14.65 -18.83 7.41
C ARG A 72 13.72 -17.71 7.87
N LEU A 73 13.02 -17.04 6.94
CA LEU A 73 12.04 -16.02 7.29
C LEU A 73 10.86 -16.64 8.04
N TYR A 74 10.38 -17.80 7.58
CA TYR A 74 9.33 -18.55 8.26
C TYR A 74 9.72 -18.90 9.70
N GLY A 75 10.93 -19.43 9.92
CA GLY A 75 11.42 -19.79 11.25
C GLY A 75 11.39 -18.60 12.22
N ASN A 76 11.87 -17.43 11.80
CA ASN A 76 11.90 -16.22 12.61
C ASN A 76 10.51 -15.69 12.98
N GLN A 77 9.52 -15.86 12.10
CA GLN A 77 8.18 -15.26 12.26
C GLN A 77 7.08 -16.28 12.58
N SER A 78 7.43 -17.57 12.69
CA SER A 78 6.48 -18.69 12.86
C SER A 78 5.53 -18.50 14.04
N ASN A 79 6.01 -17.95 15.15
CA ASN A 79 5.18 -17.65 16.33
C ASN A 79 4.03 -16.70 15.99
N VAL A 80 4.28 -15.63 15.22
CA VAL A 80 3.26 -14.66 14.80
C VAL A 80 2.27 -15.32 13.84
N TYR A 81 2.77 -16.06 12.85
CA TYR A 81 1.93 -16.74 11.87
C TYR A 81 0.99 -17.75 12.53
N ASN A 82 1.51 -18.56 13.45
CA ASN A 82 0.73 -19.57 14.16
C ASN A 82 -0.35 -18.92 15.05
N ALA A 83 0.00 -17.88 15.82
CA ALA A 83 -0.97 -17.16 16.65
C ALA A 83 -2.12 -16.56 15.81
N VAL A 84 -1.79 -15.93 14.69
CA VAL A 84 -2.80 -15.36 13.77
C VAL A 84 -3.65 -16.46 13.13
N GLN A 85 -3.06 -17.59 12.72
CA GLN A 85 -3.82 -18.72 12.17
C GLN A 85 -4.77 -19.34 13.21
N GLU A 86 -4.34 -19.46 14.47
CA GLU A 86 -5.19 -19.94 15.56
C GLU A 86 -6.35 -18.98 15.84
N TRP A 87 -6.08 -17.67 15.89
CA TRP A 87 -7.08 -16.63 16.04
C TRP A 87 -8.11 -16.65 14.90
N LEU A 88 -7.67 -16.75 13.65
CA LEU A 88 -8.55 -16.85 12.48
C LEU A 88 -9.40 -18.12 12.52
N ARG A 89 -8.82 -19.26 12.89
CA ARG A 89 -9.55 -20.54 13.03
C ARG A 89 -10.61 -20.49 14.14
N ALA A 90 -10.39 -19.68 15.17
CA ALA A 90 -11.34 -19.46 16.26
C ALA A 90 -12.42 -18.39 15.96
N GLY A 91 -12.44 -17.85 14.73
CA GLY A 91 -13.47 -16.91 14.26
C GLY A 91 -12.94 -15.53 13.86
N GLY A 92 -11.69 -15.21 14.17
CA GLY A 92 -11.01 -14.02 13.64
C GLY A 92 -11.56 -12.67 14.11
N ASP A 93 -12.36 -12.61 15.18
CA ASP A 93 -12.88 -11.35 15.71
C ASP A 93 -11.73 -10.53 16.35
N THR A 94 -11.56 -9.27 15.90
CA THR A 94 -10.50 -8.35 16.38
C THR A 94 -10.52 -8.13 17.89
N ARG A 95 -11.67 -8.30 18.55
CA ARG A 95 -11.82 -8.21 20.02
C ARG A 95 -11.10 -9.32 20.78
N ASN A 96 -10.89 -10.46 20.13
CA ASN A 96 -10.38 -11.67 20.76
C ASN A 96 -8.87 -11.89 20.53
N MET A 97 -8.18 -11.00 19.81
CA MET A 97 -6.76 -11.15 19.45
C MET A 97 -5.83 -11.40 20.65
N ARG A 98 -6.08 -10.73 21.78
CA ARG A 98 -5.29 -10.90 23.01
C ARG A 98 -5.34 -12.31 23.59
N GLN A 99 -6.44 -13.04 23.37
CA GLN A 99 -6.58 -14.42 23.86
C GLN A 99 -5.58 -15.38 23.18
N PHE A 100 -5.07 -14.98 22.02
CA PHE A 100 -4.06 -15.70 21.24
C PHE A 100 -2.65 -15.07 21.37
N GLY A 101 -2.45 -14.14 22.32
CA GLY A 101 -1.17 -13.46 22.52
C GLY A 101 -0.77 -12.51 21.38
N ILE A 102 -1.74 -11.98 20.63
CA ILE A 102 -1.48 -11.06 19.52
C ILE A 102 -1.61 -9.61 20.02
N ASP A 103 -0.51 -8.88 19.91
CA ASP A 103 -0.47 -7.43 20.12
C ASP A 103 -0.78 -6.68 18.82
N ALA A 104 -1.61 -5.64 18.91
CA ALA A 104 -1.94 -4.76 17.79
C ALA A 104 -1.24 -3.41 17.95
N TRP A 105 -0.26 -3.14 17.08
CA TRP A 105 0.45 -1.88 17.02
C TRP A 105 -0.07 -1.03 15.86
N GLN A 106 -0.89 -0.02 16.17
CA GLN A 106 -1.48 0.88 15.17
C GLN A 106 -0.43 1.86 14.65
N MET A 107 -0.36 2.02 13.33
CA MET A 107 0.55 2.94 12.65
C MET A 107 -0.02 4.37 12.63
N GLU A 108 0.83 5.39 12.77
CA GLU A 108 0.39 6.80 12.78
C GLU A 108 -0.11 7.34 11.43
N GLY A 109 0.31 6.72 10.33
CA GLY A 109 -0.06 7.14 8.96
C GLY A 109 0.67 8.41 8.48
N ALA A 110 0.30 8.90 7.29
CA ALA A 110 0.98 10.02 6.64
C ALA A 110 0.66 11.39 7.27
N ASP A 111 -0.45 11.50 8.01
CA ASP A 111 -0.94 12.73 8.62
C ASP A 111 -1.01 12.66 10.16
N ASN A 112 -0.47 11.60 10.76
CA ASN A 112 -0.49 11.31 12.19
C ASN A 112 -1.90 11.10 12.79
N TYR A 113 -2.90 10.72 11.98
CA TYR A 113 -4.25 10.36 12.44
C TYR A 113 -4.63 8.89 12.16
N GLY A 114 -3.66 8.04 11.85
CA GLY A 114 -3.86 6.63 11.51
C GLY A 114 -4.04 6.37 10.01
N ASN A 115 -3.93 7.40 9.17
CA ASN A 115 -4.18 7.30 7.72
C ASN A 115 -2.93 6.81 6.97
N VAL A 116 -2.75 5.49 6.94
CA VAL A 116 -1.67 4.84 6.18
C VAL A 116 -1.93 4.99 4.68
N GLN A 117 -0.91 5.43 3.93
CA GLN A 117 -1.00 5.55 2.48
C GLN A 117 -0.97 4.17 1.82
N PHE A 118 -2.04 3.81 1.12
CA PHE A 118 -2.09 2.61 0.29
C PHE A 118 -1.90 2.96 -1.19
N THR A 119 -1.03 2.20 -1.86
CA THR A 119 -0.85 2.21 -3.32
C THR A 119 -0.97 0.77 -3.84
N GLY A 120 -1.11 0.61 -5.16
CA GLY A 120 -1.27 -0.71 -5.78
C GLY A 120 -0.19 -1.00 -6.82
N TYR A 121 0.24 -2.26 -6.88
CA TYR A 121 0.99 -2.81 -7.99
C TYR A 121 0.38 -4.17 -8.38
N TYR A 122 0.60 -4.60 -9.61
CA TYR A 122 0.15 -5.90 -10.11
C TYR A 122 1.18 -6.44 -11.11
N THR A 123 1.05 -7.70 -11.47
CA THR A 123 1.87 -8.32 -12.52
C THR A 123 1.13 -8.19 -13.86
N PRO A 124 1.55 -7.30 -14.79
CA PRO A 124 0.88 -7.16 -16.07
C PRO A 124 1.13 -8.37 -16.97
N VAL A 125 0.16 -8.68 -17.81
CA VAL A 125 0.30 -9.67 -18.89
C VAL A 125 0.45 -8.91 -20.20
N ILE A 126 1.66 -8.91 -20.77
CA ILE A 126 1.97 -8.21 -22.02
C ILE A 126 1.75 -9.15 -23.21
N GLN A 127 0.93 -8.72 -24.17
CA GLN A 127 0.73 -9.45 -25.42
C GLN A 127 1.91 -9.22 -26.37
N ALA A 128 2.52 -10.30 -26.85
CA ALA A 128 3.69 -10.22 -27.72
C ALA A 128 3.76 -11.34 -28.77
N ARG A 129 4.66 -11.18 -29.74
CA ARG A 129 5.02 -12.17 -30.76
C ARG A 129 6.54 -12.33 -30.84
N HIS A 130 7.02 -13.45 -31.38
CA HIS A 130 8.46 -13.66 -31.60
C HIS A 130 9.02 -12.82 -32.75
N THR A 131 8.19 -12.53 -33.75
CA THR A 131 8.54 -11.72 -34.92
C THR A 131 7.61 -10.53 -35.04
N ARG A 132 8.14 -9.41 -35.54
CA ARG A 132 7.36 -8.20 -35.81
C ARG A 132 6.27 -8.47 -36.83
N GLN A 133 5.03 -8.10 -36.51
CA GLN A 133 3.87 -8.24 -37.39
C GLN A 133 2.69 -7.42 -36.88
N GLY A 134 1.89 -6.81 -37.77
CA GLY A 134 0.73 -6.02 -37.36
C GLY A 134 1.08 -4.96 -36.30
N GLU A 135 0.36 -4.96 -35.18
CA GLU A 135 0.60 -4.05 -34.05
C GLU A 135 1.80 -4.43 -33.17
N PHE A 136 2.35 -5.64 -33.33
CA PHE A 136 3.48 -6.16 -32.55
C PHE A 136 4.81 -5.59 -33.06
N GLN A 137 5.08 -4.32 -32.75
CA GLN A 137 6.22 -3.56 -33.26
C GLN A 137 7.24 -3.15 -32.18
N TYR A 138 6.95 -3.38 -30.90
CA TYR A 138 7.69 -2.82 -29.77
C TYR A 138 8.59 -3.87 -29.11
N PRO A 139 9.89 -3.91 -29.40
CA PRO A 139 10.78 -4.96 -28.89
C PRO A 139 11.00 -4.89 -27.38
N ILE A 140 10.89 -6.03 -26.72
CA ILE A 140 11.33 -6.28 -25.35
C ILE A 140 12.71 -6.92 -25.43
N TYR A 141 13.71 -6.28 -24.82
CA TYR A 141 15.10 -6.73 -24.89
C TYR A 141 15.52 -7.49 -23.62
N ARG A 142 16.36 -8.51 -23.79
CA ARG A 142 17.21 -9.02 -22.69
C ARG A 142 18.41 -8.10 -22.47
N MET A 143 19.12 -8.31 -21.37
CA MET A 143 20.33 -7.55 -21.08
C MET A 143 21.39 -7.74 -22.19
N PRO A 144 21.84 -6.66 -22.86
CA PRO A 144 22.95 -6.71 -23.82
C PRO A 144 24.31 -6.74 -23.07
N PRO A 145 25.41 -7.12 -23.74
CA PRO A 145 26.74 -7.05 -23.14
C PRO A 145 27.09 -5.60 -22.78
N LYS A 146 27.70 -5.40 -21.60
CA LYS A 146 28.12 -4.08 -21.14
C LYS A 146 29.45 -3.70 -21.80
N ARG A 147 29.39 -2.96 -22.91
CA ARG A 147 30.54 -2.31 -23.55
C ARG A 147 30.51 -0.81 -23.27
N GLY A 148 30.79 -0.42 -22.03
CA GLY A 148 30.70 0.97 -21.58
C GLY A 148 29.29 1.38 -21.13
N ARG A 149 28.93 2.65 -21.35
CA ARG A 149 27.60 3.18 -21.01
C ARG A 149 26.55 2.56 -21.93
N LEU A 150 25.46 2.05 -21.37
CA LEU A 150 24.35 1.53 -22.16
C LEU A 150 23.67 2.66 -22.96
N PRO A 151 23.12 2.37 -24.15
CA PRO A 151 22.35 3.35 -24.90
C PRO A 151 21.12 3.80 -24.11
N SER A 152 20.75 5.05 -24.29
CA SER A 152 19.52 5.63 -23.74
C SER A 152 18.27 5.01 -24.37
N ARG A 153 17.12 5.23 -23.74
CA ARG A 153 15.83 4.76 -24.27
C ARG A 153 15.57 5.24 -25.70
N ALA A 154 15.88 6.51 -26.00
CA ALA A 154 15.70 7.09 -27.33
C ALA A 154 16.61 6.43 -28.38
N GLU A 155 17.88 6.19 -28.04
CA GLU A 155 18.82 5.47 -28.91
C GLU A 155 18.39 4.01 -29.13
N ILE A 156 17.86 3.33 -28.11
CA ILE A 156 17.30 1.98 -28.25
C ILE A 156 16.10 1.98 -29.19
N TYR A 157 15.20 2.96 -29.08
CA TYR A 157 14.08 3.13 -30.00
C TYR A 157 14.53 3.42 -31.44
N ALA A 158 15.65 4.12 -31.62
CA ALA A 158 16.30 4.36 -32.90
C ALA A 158 17.15 3.17 -33.43
N GLY A 159 17.16 2.02 -32.74
CA GLY A 159 17.83 0.81 -33.21
C GLY A 159 19.27 0.62 -32.74
N ALA A 160 19.69 1.26 -31.64
CA ALA A 160 21.06 1.11 -31.10
C ALA A 160 21.40 -0.30 -30.59
N LEU A 161 20.42 -1.18 -30.40
CA LEU A 161 20.63 -2.57 -29.99
C LEU A 161 20.37 -3.52 -31.15
N SER A 162 21.23 -4.53 -31.30
CA SER A 162 21.05 -5.60 -32.29
C SER A 162 19.82 -6.47 -31.99
N ASP A 163 19.11 -6.86 -33.04
CA ASP A 163 17.89 -7.70 -32.96
C ASP A 163 18.10 -9.05 -32.25
N LYS A 164 19.33 -9.57 -32.18
CA LYS A 164 19.64 -10.80 -31.41
C LYS A 164 19.40 -10.68 -29.90
N TYR A 165 19.15 -9.47 -29.40
CA TYR A 165 18.79 -9.18 -28.02
C TYR A 165 17.29 -9.02 -27.82
N ILE A 166 16.47 -9.08 -28.87
CA ILE A 166 15.01 -9.05 -28.77
C ILE A 166 14.54 -10.41 -28.24
N LEU A 167 13.74 -10.39 -27.18
CA LEU A 167 13.05 -11.56 -26.62
C LEU A 167 11.68 -11.76 -27.29
N ALA A 168 10.94 -10.66 -27.45
CA ALA A 168 9.62 -10.62 -28.07
C ALA A 168 9.29 -9.20 -28.54
N THR A 169 8.24 -9.05 -29.33
CA THR A 169 7.72 -7.76 -29.81
C THR A 169 6.29 -7.59 -29.33
N ALA A 170 6.06 -6.59 -28.49
CA ALA A 170 4.77 -6.26 -27.90
C ALA A 170 3.98 -5.27 -28.76
N THR A 171 2.71 -5.06 -28.38
CA THR A 171 1.86 -3.93 -28.81
C THR A 171 2.13 -2.68 -27.96
N PRO A 172 1.58 -1.49 -28.32
CA PRO A 172 1.63 -0.32 -27.45
C PRO A 172 1.01 -0.59 -26.07
#